data_AF-A0A3N5LAN1-F1
#
_entry.id   AF-A0A3N5LAN1-F1
#
_cell.length_a   1.000
_cell.length_b   1.000
_cell.length_c   1.000
_cell.angle_alpha   90.00
_cell.angle_beta   90.00
_cell.angle_gamma   90.00
#
_symmetry.space_group_name_H-M   'P 1'
#
loop_
_entity.id
_entity.type
_entity.pdbx_description
1 polymer ?
#
loop_
_entity_poly.entity_id
_entity_poly.type
_entity_poly.pdbx_seq_one_letter_code
_entity_poly.pdbx_strand_id
1 'polypeptide(L)'
;MAGDNSEARYERMIESALAPDCWVPYSEATSFIRRLESVADEIDKLIPTEPALASLLYETFLAGCHYKVEQIDDSDGELGNFVGRLYVRWTQARQASGATSAQTAKRLAEWMDDDPHGFCDNLEERAAEVLDEAGLAALIHEISARLEQLETKSADAEADETNLEWPRRRWTRALRALFRAQRNLDAYLALAEKTGLTAEDCLVIGTELTPEAQPEVALSWVERGIEIGSRSSKYSSERYRLTRTRWDLLVRLGRRGEALEAVWSEYRQSPGWPGYQELIKYVPESEREIWHERAIDAAKGTELRSLTELLVQTDEIALLAEVIRGATDDVLADQSHYYTEPAAQKLQGDHPDLAARLWCAQGLRIVNAGKSSYYSAALENFERARDCFTRAGLAESWRRVVEDVRSRHRRKSGFMPGFEQIVAGSSLRTPSFLERAKAQWRSRQPED
;
A
#
# COMPACT_ATOMS: atom_id res chain seq x y z
N MET A 1 -9.46 49.54 -2.92
CA MET A 1 -10.48 49.37 -1.86
C MET A 1 -11.37 48.13 -2.03
N ALA A 2 -11.49 47.51 -3.22
CA ALA A 2 -12.20 46.23 -3.36
C ALA A 2 -11.35 44.99 -2.98
N GLY A 3 -10.05 44.98 -3.30
CA GLY A 3 -9.14 43.85 -2.99
C GLY A 3 -8.81 43.65 -1.51
N ASP A 4 -8.80 44.72 -0.71
CA ASP A 4 -8.51 44.68 0.73
C ASP A 4 -9.62 43.96 1.53
N ASN A 5 -10.84 43.92 0.99
CA ASN A 5 -11.98 43.23 1.62
C ASN A 5 -12.09 41.75 1.18
N SER A 6 -11.51 41.37 0.04
CA SER A 6 -11.49 39.97 -0.41
C SER A 6 -10.41 39.17 0.32
N GLU A 7 -9.19 39.69 0.44
CA GLU A 7 -8.09 39.05 1.17
C GLU A 7 -8.49 38.71 2.61
N ALA A 8 -8.91 39.72 3.39
CA ALA A 8 -9.35 39.55 4.78
C ALA A 8 -10.56 38.60 4.95
N ARG A 9 -11.34 38.37 3.89
CA ARG A 9 -12.41 37.34 3.91
C ARG A 9 -11.81 35.94 3.82
N TYR A 10 -10.87 35.71 2.90
CA TYR A 10 -10.23 34.40 2.74
C TYR A 10 -9.31 34.07 3.91
N GLU A 11 -8.58 35.03 4.47
CA GLU A 11 -7.78 34.82 5.68
C GLU A 11 -8.65 34.34 6.85
N ARG A 12 -9.82 34.95 7.05
CA ARG A 12 -10.80 34.48 8.06
C ARG A 12 -11.34 33.09 7.76
N MET A 13 -11.51 32.72 6.49
CA MET A 13 -11.92 31.36 6.12
C MET A 13 -10.82 30.34 6.44
N ILE A 14 -9.57 30.66 6.12
CA ILE A 14 -8.39 29.84 6.45
C ILE A 14 -8.28 29.66 7.97
N GLU A 15 -8.27 30.76 8.72
CA GLU A 15 -8.16 30.75 10.18
C GLU A 15 -9.31 29.96 10.83
N SER A 16 -10.54 30.18 10.39
CA SER A 16 -11.71 29.45 10.90
C SER A 16 -11.64 27.96 10.60
N ALA A 17 -11.09 27.55 9.45
CA ALA A 17 -10.98 26.14 9.09
C ALA A 17 -9.85 25.44 9.83
N LEU A 18 -8.72 26.13 10.02
CA LEU A 18 -7.59 25.63 10.82
C LEU A 18 -7.95 25.48 12.30
N ALA A 19 -8.90 26.28 12.80
CA ALA A 19 -9.35 26.26 14.18
C ALA A 19 -8.15 26.28 15.16
N PRO A 20 -7.42 27.41 15.22
CA PRO A 20 -6.24 27.52 16.08
C PRO A 20 -6.61 27.21 17.54
N ASP A 21 -5.64 26.65 18.26
CA ASP A 21 -5.72 26.25 19.67
C ASP A 21 -6.71 25.12 19.98
N CYS A 22 -7.34 24.53 18.96
CA CYS A 22 -8.19 23.35 19.09
C CYS A 22 -7.44 22.09 18.70
N TRP A 23 -7.21 21.18 19.65
CA TRP A 23 -6.63 19.87 19.36
C TRP A 23 -7.54 19.03 18.45
N VAL A 24 -6.97 18.41 17.42
CA VAL A 24 -7.68 17.51 16.50
C VAL A 24 -7.21 16.07 16.74
N PRO A 25 -8.05 15.18 17.33
CA PRO A 25 -7.69 13.79 17.54
C PRO A 25 -7.71 12.99 16.24
N TYR A 26 -7.00 11.86 16.22
CA TYR A 26 -6.90 10.95 15.07
C TYR A 26 -8.24 10.63 14.40
N SER A 27 -9.28 10.33 15.19
CA SER A 27 -10.62 10.00 14.68
C SER A 27 -11.31 11.13 13.91
N GLU A 28 -10.84 12.37 14.05
CA GLU A 28 -11.41 13.56 13.43
C GLU A 28 -10.53 14.15 12.30
N ALA A 29 -9.28 13.68 12.16
CA ALA A 29 -8.29 14.18 11.20
C ALA A 29 -8.83 14.24 9.77
N THR A 30 -9.41 13.15 9.25
CA THR A 30 -9.98 13.11 7.89
C THR A 30 -11.09 14.14 7.68
N SER A 31 -11.96 14.33 8.69
CA SER A 31 -13.03 15.32 8.59
C SER A 31 -12.49 16.75 8.64
N PHE A 32 -11.40 16.97 9.36
CA PHE A 32 -10.70 18.24 9.48
C PHE A 32 -10.00 18.58 8.17
N ILE A 33 -9.22 17.67 7.59
CA ILE A 33 -8.53 17.87 6.31
C ILE A 33 -9.52 18.16 5.18
N ARG A 34 -10.68 17.49 5.13
CA ARG A 34 -11.74 17.81 4.15
C ARG A 34 -12.24 19.26 4.24
N ARG A 35 -12.28 19.85 5.44
CA ARG A 35 -12.63 21.28 5.59
C ARG A 35 -11.52 22.18 5.04
N LEU A 36 -10.26 21.82 5.27
CA LEU A 36 -9.13 22.58 4.71
C LEU A 36 -9.11 22.51 3.18
N GLU A 37 -9.35 21.33 2.59
CA GLU A 37 -9.49 21.16 1.14
C GLU A 37 -10.59 22.04 0.56
N SER A 38 -11.75 22.10 1.23
CA SER A 38 -12.84 22.99 0.78
C SER A 38 -12.43 24.46 0.76
N VAL A 39 -11.55 24.92 1.67
CA VAL A 39 -11.02 26.29 1.63
C VAL A 39 -10.02 26.45 0.49
N ALA A 40 -9.13 25.47 0.29
CA ALA A 40 -8.18 25.49 -0.82
C ALA A 40 -8.90 25.57 -2.17
N ASP A 41 -9.98 24.81 -2.36
CA ASP A 41 -10.80 24.83 -3.57
C ASP A 41 -11.52 26.19 -3.81
N GLU A 42 -11.81 26.95 -2.75
CA GLU A 42 -12.33 28.32 -2.90
C GLU A 42 -11.23 29.32 -3.29
N ILE A 43 -9.98 29.09 -2.88
CA ILE A 43 -8.82 29.89 -3.29
C ILE A 43 -8.45 29.57 -4.75
N ASP A 44 -8.56 28.31 -5.20
CA ASP A 44 -8.29 27.91 -6.58
C ASP A 44 -9.10 28.73 -7.60
N LYS A 45 -10.33 29.08 -7.25
CA LYS A 45 -11.23 29.89 -8.10
C LYS A 45 -10.69 31.29 -8.36
N LEU A 46 -9.76 31.78 -7.54
CA LEU A 46 -9.09 33.06 -7.74
C LEU A 46 -7.93 32.97 -8.74
N ILE A 47 -7.36 31.78 -8.99
CA ILE A 47 -6.19 31.63 -9.89
C ILE A 47 -6.43 32.26 -11.28
N PRO A 48 -7.59 32.09 -11.94
CA PRO A 48 -7.80 32.69 -13.27
C PRO A 48 -7.97 34.21 -13.27
N THR A 49 -8.41 34.82 -12.16
CA THR A 49 -8.83 36.23 -12.13
C THR A 49 -7.93 37.11 -11.27
N GLU A 50 -7.44 36.58 -10.14
CA GLU A 50 -6.62 37.25 -9.13
C GLU A 50 -5.46 36.34 -8.66
N PRO A 51 -4.61 35.83 -9.56
CA PRO A 51 -3.59 34.83 -9.23
C PRO A 51 -2.56 35.29 -8.20
N ALA A 52 -2.23 36.59 -8.17
CA ALA A 52 -1.34 37.15 -7.16
C ALA A 52 -1.93 37.06 -5.74
N LEU A 53 -3.24 37.30 -5.60
CA LEU A 53 -3.96 37.14 -4.33
C LEU A 53 -4.03 35.66 -3.95
N ALA A 54 -4.34 34.77 -4.90
CA ALA A 54 -4.34 33.33 -4.65
C ALA A 54 -2.98 32.84 -4.12
N SER A 55 -1.88 33.28 -4.76
CA SER A 55 -0.52 32.97 -4.31
C SER A 55 -0.27 33.42 -2.87
N LEU A 56 -0.65 34.65 -2.52
CA LEU A 56 -0.50 35.18 -1.16
C LEU A 56 -1.33 34.35 -0.15
N LEU A 57 -2.57 34.03 -0.49
CA LEU A 57 -3.45 33.24 0.39
C LEU A 57 -2.92 31.83 0.62
N TYR A 58 -2.30 31.18 -0.37
CA TYR A 58 -1.65 29.90 -0.12
C TYR A 58 -0.42 30.02 0.76
N GLU A 59 0.35 31.12 0.69
CA GLU A 59 1.45 31.36 1.64
C GLU A 59 0.92 31.47 3.07
N THR A 60 -0.18 32.22 3.27
CA THR A 60 -0.88 32.30 4.57
C THR A 60 -1.38 30.93 5.02
N PHE A 61 -1.95 30.14 4.11
CA PHE A 61 -2.47 28.82 4.43
C PHE A 61 -1.36 27.83 4.81
N LEU A 62 -0.26 27.84 4.07
CA LEU A 62 0.94 27.05 4.38
C LEU A 62 1.47 27.39 5.77
N ALA A 63 1.63 28.68 6.08
CA ALA A 63 2.07 29.14 7.40
C ALA A 63 1.12 28.64 8.51
N GLY A 64 -0.19 28.74 8.28
CA GLY A 64 -1.19 28.23 9.21
C GLY A 64 -1.13 26.71 9.41
N CYS A 65 -0.83 25.93 8.38
CA CYS A 65 -0.68 24.48 8.48
C CYS A 65 0.59 24.07 9.25
N HIS A 66 1.71 24.75 9.00
CA HIS A 66 2.95 24.57 9.77
C HIS A 66 2.75 24.90 11.26
N TYR A 67 1.92 25.89 11.58
CA TYR A 67 1.52 26.13 12.97
C TYR A 67 0.58 25.03 13.51
N LYS A 68 -0.32 24.52 12.67
CA LYS A 68 -1.36 23.57 13.09
C LYS A 68 -0.86 22.17 13.42
N VAL A 69 0.28 21.76 12.84
CA VAL A 69 0.82 20.40 13.01
C VAL A 69 1.02 19.99 14.47
N GLU A 70 1.36 20.95 15.34
CA GLU A 70 1.52 20.74 16.79
C GLU A 70 0.19 20.53 17.54
N GLN A 71 -0.95 20.64 16.83
CA GLN A 71 -2.30 20.59 17.39
C GLN A 71 -3.18 19.53 16.71
N ILE A 72 -2.58 18.55 16.04
CA ILE A 72 -3.28 17.44 15.40
C ILE A 72 -2.51 16.13 15.59
N ASP A 73 -3.24 15.03 15.73
CA ASP A 73 -2.67 13.68 15.57
C ASP A 73 -2.62 13.32 14.08
N ASP A 74 -1.48 13.61 13.43
CA ASP A 74 -1.24 13.33 12.00
C ASP A 74 -0.48 12.00 11.78
N SER A 75 -0.75 10.98 12.60
CA SER A 75 -0.06 9.69 12.51
C SER A 75 -0.16 9.01 11.13
N ASP A 76 -1.22 9.28 10.37
CA ASP A 76 -1.41 8.79 8.99
C ASP A 76 -0.86 9.74 7.91
N GLY A 77 -0.31 10.90 8.29
CA GLY A 77 0.28 11.88 7.37
C GLY A 77 -0.72 12.59 6.45
N GLU A 78 -1.98 12.71 6.86
CA GLU A 78 -3.02 13.36 6.06
C GLU A 78 -2.78 14.87 5.93
N LEU A 79 -2.37 15.55 7.02
CA LEU A 79 -2.01 16.97 6.98
C LEU A 79 -0.78 17.19 6.12
N GLY A 80 0.28 16.40 6.30
CA GLY A 80 1.47 16.50 5.44
C GLY A 80 1.14 16.34 3.95
N ASN A 81 0.27 15.38 3.61
CA ASN A 81 -0.19 15.21 2.24
C ASN A 81 -0.97 16.42 1.70
N PHE A 82 -1.83 17.03 2.53
CA PHE A 82 -2.55 18.25 2.20
C PHE A 82 -1.60 19.44 1.99
N VAL A 83 -0.65 19.67 2.89
CA VAL A 83 0.35 20.75 2.77
C VAL A 83 1.15 20.61 1.48
N GLY A 84 1.57 19.40 1.13
CA GLY A 84 2.24 19.17 -0.14
C GLY A 84 1.37 19.49 -1.37
N ARG A 85 0.04 19.38 -1.30
CA ARG A 85 -0.87 19.87 -2.37
C ARG A 85 -1.00 21.39 -2.37
N LEU A 86 -0.92 22.05 -1.21
CA LEU A 86 -0.91 23.51 -1.15
C LEU A 86 0.32 24.11 -1.83
N TYR A 87 1.51 23.51 -1.69
CA TYR A 87 2.68 23.96 -2.44
C TYR A 87 2.47 23.89 -3.96
N VAL A 88 1.84 22.82 -4.46
CA VAL A 88 1.49 22.68 -5.88
C VAL A 88 0.52 23.78 -6.34
N ARG A 89 -0.55 24.03 -5.57
CA ARG A 89 -1.53 25.08 -5.86
C ARG A 89 -0.89 26.47 -5.82
N TRP A 90 0.01 26.72 -4.87
CA TRP A 90 0.82 27.95 -4.80
C TRP A 90 1.70 28.11 -6.06
N THR A 91 2.37 27.07 -6.51
CA THR A 91 3.20 27.11 -7.73
C THR A 91 2.35 27.48 -8.96
N GLN A 92 1.16 26.90 -9.09
CA GLN A 92 0.24 27.22 -10.18
C GLN A 92 -0.22 28.69 -10.12
N ALA A 93 -0.58 29.20 -8.94
CA ALA A 93 -0.97 30.60 -8.75
C ALA A 93 0.18 31.56 -9.10
N ARG A 94 1.41 31.23 -8.69
CA ARG A 94 2.63 31.99 -9.02
C ARG A 94 2.83 32.10 -10.53
N GLN A 95 2.73 30.99 -11.25
CA GLN A 95 2.84 30.97 -12.72
C GLN A 95 1.73 31.79 -13.38
N ALA A 96 0.48 31.62 -12.94
CA ALA A 96 -0.65 32.38 -13.47
C ALA A 96 -0.51 33.90 -13.21
N SER A 97 0.17 34.30 -12.13
CA SER A 97 0.45 35.71 -11.83
C SER A 97 1.57 36.33 -12.68
N GLY A 98 2.28 35.52 -13.48
CA GLY A 98 3.46 35.95 -14.24
C GLY A 98 4.67 36.22 -13.37
N ALA A 99 4.72 35.67 -12.15
CA ALA A 99 5.86 35.83 -11.28
C ALA A 99 7.09 35.10 -11.84
N THR A 100 8.30 35.64 -11.59
CA THR A 100 9.49 35.10 -12.26
C THR A 100 9.81 33.69 -11.79
N SER A 101 10.15 32.81 -12.72
CA SER A 101 10.54 31.41 -12.45
C SER A 101 11.67 31.32 -11.43
N ALA A 102 12.66 32.23 -11.49
CA ALA A 102 13.76 32.30 -10.54
C ALA A 102 13.30 32.61 -9.10
N GLN A 103 12.37 33.55 -8.91
CA GLN A 103 11.83 33.85 -7.58
C GLN A 103 11.00 32.70 -7.03
N THR A 104 10.22 32.05 -7.88
CA THR A 104 9.41 30.88 -7.48
C THR A 104 10.30 29.71 -7.09
N ALA A 105 11.31 29.39 -7.89
CA ALA A 105 12.31 28.36 -7.61
C ALA A 105 13.07 28.62 -6.31
N LYS A 106 13.53 29.86 -6.10
CA LYS A 106 14.22 30.26 -4.87
C LYS A 106 13.34 30.03 -3.65
N ARG A 107 12.07 30.44 -3.68
CA ARG A 107 11.14 30.27 -2.56
C ARG A 107 10.82 28.80 -2.28
N LEU A 108 10.64 27.96 -3.31
CA LEU A 108 10.48 26.51 -3.12
C LEU A 108 11.71 25.92 -2.42
N ALA A 109 12.91 26.27 -2.88
CA ALA A 109 14.15 25.77 -2.29
C ALA A 109 14.34 26.27 -0.84
N GLU A 110 13.96 27.53 -0.53
CA GLU A 110 13.93 28.06 0.85
C GLU A 110 13.01 27.23 1.77
N TRP A 111 11.81 26.85 1.31
CA TRP A 111 10.93 25.97 2.09
C TRP A 111 11.45 24.54 2.20
N MET A 112 12.20 24.06 1.21
CA MET A 112 12.85 22.75 1.30
C MET A 112 14.05 22.77 2.27
N ASP A 113 14.72 23.91 2.47
CA ASP A 113 15.78 24.10 3.46
C ASP A 113 15.20 24.15 4.89
N ASP A 114 14.09 24.87 5.08
CA ASP A 114 13.44 25.09 6.38
C ASP A 114 12.15 24.26 6.51
N ASP A 115 12.33 22.94 6.71
CA ASP A 115 11.24 21.96 6.75
C ASP A 115 11.25 21.16 8.07
N PRO A 116 10.95 21.78 9.22
CA PRO A 116 11.04 21.14 10.54
C PRO A 116 10.09 19.94 10.70
N HIS A 117 9.01 19.89 9.92
CA HIS A 117 7.98 18.86 10.01
C HIS A 117 8.00 17.86 8.85
N GLY A 118 8.93 18.01 7.89
CA GLY A 118 9.07 17.08 6.75
C GLY A 118 7.97 17.22 5.69
N PHE A 119 7.23 18.34 5.65
CA PHE A 119 6.15 18.57 4.68
C PHE A 119 6.66 18.78 3.25
N CYS A 120 7.91 19.17 3.10
CA CYS A 120 8.56 19.33 1.80
C CYS A 120 9.21 18.02 1.31
N ASP A 121 8.94 16.87 1.94
CA ASP A 121 9.40 15.60 1.40
C ASP A 121 8.77 15.33 0.03
N ASN A 122 9.62 15.09 -0.98
CA ASN A 122 9.26 14.91 -2.40
C ASN A 122 8.58 16.14 -3.03
N LEU A 123 8.74 17.34 -2.45
CA LEU A 123 8.22 18.58 -3.01
C LEU A 123 8.76 18.83 -4.42
N GLU A 124 10.01 18.46 -4.69
CA GLU A 124 10.63 18.55 -6.01
C GLU A 124 9.85 17.79 -7.10
N GLU A 125 9.32 16.61 -6.80
CA GLU A 125 8.56 15.78 -7.74
C GLU A 125 7.20 16.43 -8.00
N ARG A 126 6.51 16.80 -6.91
CA ARG A 126 5.19 17.46 -6.97
C ARG A 126 5.26 18.81 -7.70
N ALA A 127 6.31 19.58 -7.48
CA ALA A 127 6.52 20.85 -8.17
C ALA A 127 6.80 20.63 -9.66
N ALA A 128 7.62 19.63 -10.01
CA ALA A 128 7.94 19.33 -11.41
C ALA A 128 6.71 18.92 -12.25
N GLU A 129 5.66 18.38 -11.63
CA GLU A 129 4.39 18.06 -12.31
C GLU A 129 3.63 19.30 -12.81
N VAL A 130 3.84 20.47 -12.18
CA VAL A 130 3.08 21.69 -12.49
C VAL A 130 3.92 22.86 -13.00
N LEU A 131 5.25 22.81 -12.80
CA LEU A 131 6.15 23.82 -13.31
C LEU A 131 6.18 23.79 -14.84
N ASP A 132 6.12 24.97 -15.47
CA ASP A 132 6.45 25.12 -16.87
C ASP A 132 7.96 24.90 -17.12
N GLU A 133 8.37 24.85 -18.38
CA GLU A 133 9.77 24.57 -18.76
C GLU A 133 10.76 25.55 -18.12
N ALA A 134 10.38 26.83 -18.03
CA ALA A 134 11.22 27.87 -17.43
C ALA A 134 11.28 27.74 -15.90
N GLY A 135 10.16 27.41 -15.26
CA GLY A 135 10.02 27.08 -13.85
C GLY A 135 10.89 25.90 -13.44
N LEU A 136 10.80 24.80 -14.20
CA LEU A 136 11.58 23.59 -13.96
C LEU A 136 13.08 23.86 -14.12
N ALA A 137 13.48 24.55 -15.19
CA ALA A 137 14.87 24.93 -15.41
C ALA A 137 15.41 25.84 -14.29
N ALA A 138 14.60 26.79 -13.80
CA ALA A 138 14.97 27.66 -12.69
C ALA A 138 15.14 26.89 -11.38
N LEU A 139 14.27 25.92 -11.09
CA LEU A 139 14.38 25.08 -9.90
C LEU A 139 15.62 24.17 -9.96
N ILE A 140 15.89 23.57 -11.11
CA ILE A 140 17.14 22.80 -11.34
C ILE A 140 18.36 23.68 -11.06
N HIS A 141 18.42 24.88 -11.66
CA HIS A 141 19.53 25.81 -11.46
C HIS A 141 19.73 26.19 -9.99
N GLU A 142 18.64 26.49 -9.29
CA GLU A 142 18.65 26.91 -7.88
C GLU A 142 19.13 25.79 -6.93
N ILE A 143 18.75 24.54 -7.20
CA ILE A 143 19.21 23.38 -6.43
C ILE A 143 20.65 23.01 -6.80
N SER A 144 21.03 23.07 -8.09
CA SER A 144 22.42 22.86 -8.53
C SER A 144 23.37 23.84 -7.84
N ALA A 145 23.01 25.13 -7.76
CA ALA A 145 23.80 26.14 -7.08
C ALA A 145 23.98 25.85 -5.59
N ARG A 146 22.96 25.31 -4.90
CA ARG A 146 23.08 24.86 -3.49
C ARG A 146 24.05 23.70 -3.35
N LEU A 147 23.96 22.71 -4.24
CA LEU A 147 24.87 21.56 -4.21
C LEU A 147 26.33 21.98 -4.44
N GLU A 148 26.57 22.87 -5.41
CA GLU A 148 27.91 23.44 -5.66
C GLU A 148 28.46 24.23 -4.47
N GLN A 149 27.60 24.99 -3.77
CA GLN A 149 28.00 25.67 -2.53
C GLN A 149 28.39 24.68 -1.42
N LEU A 150 27.68 23.55 -1.29
CA LEU A 150 28.03 22.49 -0.33
C LEU A 150 29.37 21.82 -0.70
N GLU A 151 29.62 21.58 -1.98
CA GLU A 151 30.89 21.05 -2.48
C GLU A 151 32.05 22.02 -2.22
N THR A 152 31.82 23.32 -2.41
CA THR A 152 32.82 24.35 -2.12
C THR A 152 33.16 24.39 -0.63
N LYS A 153 32.14 24.35 0.24
CA LYS A 153 32.33 24.31 1.71
C LYS A 153 33.04 23.03 2.16
N SER A 154 32.73 21.89 1.55
CA SER A 154 33.38 20.59 1.84
C SER A 154 34.87 20.58 1.49
N ALA A 155 35.30 21.39 0.52
CA ALA A 155 36.71 21.54 0.18
C ALA A 155 37.50 22.36 1.24
N ASP A 156 36.82 23.07 2.14
CA ASP A 156 37.46 23.82 3.23
C ASP A 156 37.88 22.87 4.36
N ALA A 157 39.15 22.93 4.76
CA ALA A 157 39.75 21.98 5.71
C ALA A 157 39.14 22.00 7.14
N GLU A 158 38.32 23.00 7.47
CA GLU A 158 37.64 23.15 8.75
C GLU A 158 36.16 22.72 8.71
N ALA A 159 35.68 22.22 7.57
CA ALA A 159 34.28 21.84 7.40
C ALA A 159 33.93 20.55 8.18
N ASP A 160 32.80 20.60 8.89
CA ASP A 160 32.20 19.40 9.49
C ASP A 160 31.41 18.63 8.44
N GLU A 161 32.05 17.63 7.82
CA GLU A 161 31.45 16.76 6.81
C GLU A 161 30.14 16.09 7.26
N THR A 162 30.00 15.79 8.55
CA THR A 162 28.80 15.15 9.10
C THR A 162 27.56 16.03 8.94
N ASN A 163 27.74 17.35 9.12
CA ASN A 163 26.68 18.34 8.97
C ASN A 163 26.36 18.66 7.49
N LEU A 164 27.26 18.35 6.56
CA LEU A 164 27.06 18.56 5.12
C LEU A 164 26.45 17.35 4.41
N GLU A 165 26.56 16.14 5.00
CA GLU A 165 26.11 14.91 4.37
C GLU A 165 24.59 14.88 4.11
N TRP A 166 23.78 15.27 5.09
CA TRP A 166 22.31 15.23 4.94
C TRP A 166 21.82 16.23 3.87
N PRO A 167 22.22 17.52 3.88
CA PRO A 167 21.87 18.45 2.80
C PRO A 167 22.36 17.98 1.43
N ARG A 168 23.58 17.44 1.34
CA ARG A 168 24.15 16.90 0.09
C ARG A 168 23.28 15.76 -0.45
N ARG A 169 22.88 14.81 0.40
CA ARG A 169 21.97 13.71 0.03
C ARG A 169 20.59 14.24 -0.42
N ARG A 170 19.99 15.18 0.32
CA ARG A 170 18.68 15.79 -0.01
C ARG A 170 18.71 16.46 -1.39
N TRP A 171 19.69 17.33 -1.65
CA TRP A 171 19.77 18.05 -2.92
C TRP A 171 20.13 17.17 -4.10
N THR A 172 20.97 16.15 -3.87
CA THR A 172 21.25 15.16 -4.93
C THR A 172 20.00 14.35 -5.27
N ARG A 173 19.22 13.90 -4.27
CA ARG A 173 17.93 13.24 -4.49
C ARG A 173 16.97 14.13 -5.26
N ALA A 174 16.90 15.41 -4.87
CA ALA A 174 16.01 16.35 -5.54
C ALA A 174 16.38 16.58 -7.02
N LEU A 175 17.68 16.76 -7.33
CA LEU A 175 18.12 16.90 -8.72
C LEU A 175 17.87 15.65 -9.56
N ARG A 176 18.04 14.44 -8.99
CA ARG A 176 17.67 13.19 -9.69
C ARG A 176 16.20 13.19 -10.09
N ALA A 177 15.30 13.55 -9.18
CA ALA A 177 13.87 13.65 -9.46
C ALA A 177 13.56 14.69 -10.54
N LEU A 178 14.17 15.88 -10.47
CA LEU A 178 13.94 16.95 -11.45
C LEU A 178 14.47 16.61 -12.84
N PHE A 179 15.67 16.03 -12.95
CA PHE A 179 16.20 15.58 -14.26
C PHE A 179 15.34 14.47 -14.86
N ARG A 180 14.80 13.58 -14.02
CA ARG A 180 13.85 12.56 -14.46
C ARG A 180 12.55 13.20 -14.98
N ALA A 181 11.99 14.17 -14.25
CA ALA A 181 10.80 14.90 -14.69
C ALA A 181 11.03 15.66 -16.01
N GLN A 182 12.22 16.25 -16.20
CA GLN A 182 12.65 16.88 -17.45
C GLN A 182 12.91 15.88 -18.59
N ARG A 183 12.92 14.56 -18.30
CA ARG A 183 13.41 13.50 -19.20
C ARG A 183 14.82 13.74 -19.72
N ASN A 184 15.66 14.39 -18.91
CA ASN A 184 17.04 14.68 -19.22
C ASN A 184 17.95 13.59 -18.65
N LEU A 185 17.97 12.44 -19.34
CA LEU A 185 18.70 11.26 -18.89
C LEU A 185 20.22 11.48 -18.86
N ASP A 186 20.76 12.32 -19.74
CA ASP A 186 22.19 12.64 -19.78
C ASP A 186 22.63 13.39 -18.51
N ALA A 187 21.85 14.41 -18.10
CA ALA A 187 22.12 15.13 -16.85
C ALA A 187 21.91 14.26 -15.61
N TYR A 188 20.89 13.39 -15.64
CA TYR A 188 20.66 12.40 -14.59
C TYR A 188 21.86 11.46 -14.43
N LEU A 189 22.34 10.88 -15.53
CA LEU A 189 23.47 9.96 -15.52
C LEU A 189 24.75 10.65 -15.05
N ALA A 190 25.04 11.85 -15.54
CA ALA A 190 26.21 12.62 -15.11
C ALA A 190 26.19 12.90 -13.60
N LEU A 191 25.02 13.23 -13.03
CA LEU A 191 24.87 13.41 -11.59
C LEU A 191 25.05 12.10 -10.82
N ALA A 192 24.47 11.00 -11.31
CA ALA A 192 24.59 9.70 -10.67
C ALA A 192 26.04 9.19 -10.68
N GLU A 193 26.78 9.39 -11.77
CA GLU A 193 28.21 9.07 -11.84
C GLU A 193 29.05 9.92 -10.87
N LYS A 194 28.75 11.22 -10.76
CA LYS A 194 29.44 12.13 -9.84
C LYS A 194 29.19 11.81 -8.38
N THR A 195 27.95 11.45 -8.03
CA THR A 195 27.50 11.31 -6.63
C THR A 195 27.43 9.87 -6.14
N GLY A 196 27.83 8.92 -6.98
CA GLY A 196 27.75 7.49 -6.70
C GLY A 196 26.49 6.88 -7.30
N LEU A 197 26.70 5.96 -8.23
CA LEU A 197 25.64 5.24 -8.91
C LEU A 197 24.99 4.21 -7.96
N THR A 198 23.66 4.26 -7.87
CA THR A 198 22.87 3.37 -7.03
C THR A 198 22.10 2.33 -7.84
N ALA A 199 21.54 1.33 -7.15
CA ALA A 199 20.64 0.36 -7.78
C ALA A 199 19.35 1.02 -8.33
N GLU A 200 18.87 2.08 -7.67
CA GLU A 200 17.72 2.86 -8.13
C GLU A 200 18.06 3.66 -9.39
N ASP A 201 19.25 4.28 -9.46
CA ASP A 201 19.69 4.98 -10.68
C ASP A 201 19.70 4.03 -11.89
N CYS A 202 20.26 2.83 -11.71
CA CYS A 202 20.25 1.78 -12.72
C CYS A 202 18.84 1.37 -13.16
N LEU A 203 17.89 1.29 -12.22
CA LEU A 203 16.49 1.00 -12.52
C LEU A 203 15.88 2.13 -13.34
N VAL A 204 16.02 3.37 -12.89
CA VAL A 204 15.50 4.56 -13.59
C VAL A 204 16.05 4.61 -15.01
N ILE A 205 17.38 4.54 -15.18
CA ILE A 205 18.01 4.55 -16.50
C ILE A 205 17.50 3.39 -17.36
N GLY A 206 17.46 2.17 -16.83
CA GLY A 206 16.97 1.00 -17.56
C GLY A 206 15.49 1.07 -17.97
N THR A 207 14.65 1.77 -17.20
CA THR A 207 13.21 1.91 -17.52
C THR A 207 12.88 3.11 -18.39
N GLU A 208 13.63 4.22 -18.27
CA GLU A 208 13.40 5.46 -19.01
C GLU A 208 14.08 5.41 -20.39
N LEU A 209 15.15 4.63 -20.57
CA LEU A 209 15.60 4.20 -21.89
C LEU A 209 14.45 3.45 -22.54
N THR A 210 13.91 3.99 -23.63
CA THR A 210 12.74 3.41 -24.32
C THR A 210 13.06 1.96 -24.67
N PRO A 211 12.40 0.96 -24.05
CA PRO A 211 12.70 -0.45 -24.29
C PRO A 211 12.50 -0.86 -25.75
N GLU A 212 11.72 -0.09 -26.51
CA GLU A 212 11.49 -0.27 -27.94
C GLU A 212 12.68 0.13 -28.80
N ALA A 213 13.56 1.01 -28.31
CA ALA A 213 14.69 1.54 -29.07
C ALA A 213 16.01 0.81 -28.75
N GLN A 214 16.25 0.44 -27.48
CA GLN A 214 17.55 -0.13 -27.04
C GLN A 214 17.41 -1.15 -25.87
N PRO A 215 16.69 -2.27 -26.06
CA PRO A 215 16.41 -3.23 -24.99
C PRO A 215 17.67 -3.90 -24.40
N GLU A 216 18.75 -4.09 -25.18
CA GLU A 216 20.02 -4.63 -24.69
C GLU A 216 20.74 -3.66 -23.74
N VAL A 217 20.71 -2.36 -24.06
CA VAL A 217 21.31 -1.33 -23.21
C VAL A 217 20.53 -1.20 -21.91
N ALA A 218 19.20 -1.17 -21.99
CA ALA A 218 18.32 -1.19 -20.82
C ALA A 218 18.59 -2.41 -19.93
N LEU A 219 18.74 -3.61 -20.51
CA LEU A 219 19.03 -4.82 -19.76
C LEU A 219 20.38 -4.73 -19.03
N SER A 220 21.42 -4.18 -19.68
CA SER A 220 22.73 -4.01 -19.07
C SER A 220 22.70 -3.10 -17.83
N TRP A 221 21.88 -2.03 -17.87
CA TRP A 221 21.69 -1.15 -16.72
C TRP A 221 20.95 -1.83 -15.58
N VAL A 222 19.89 -2.56 -15.89
CA VAL A 222 19.13 -3.32 -14.88
C VAL A 222 20.01 -4.40 -14.22
N GLU A 223 20.81 -5.13 -15.00
CA GLU A 223 21.74 -6.15 -14.48
C GLU A 223 22.82 -5.53 -13.60
N ARG A 224 23.36 -4.37 -14.00
CA ARG A 224 24.28 -3.58 -13.16
C ARG A 224 23.62 -3.15 -11.84
N GLY A 225 22.34 -2.74 -11.88
CA GLY A 225 21.57 -2.39 -10.69
C GLY A 225 21.38 -3.56 -9.74
N ILE A 226 21.11 -4.76 -10.27
CA ILE A 226 21.00 -5.99 -9.49
C ILE A 226 22.34 -6.31 -8.81
N GLU A 227 23.47 -6.15 -9.51
CA GLU A 227 24.79 -6.37 -8.93
C GLU A 227 25.08 -5.38 -7.79
N ILE A 228 24.80 -4.08 -8.00
CA ILE A 228 24.95 -3.04 -6.97
C ILE A 228 24.06 -3.37 -5.75
N GLY A 229 22.78 -3.66 -5.98
CA GLY A 229 21.79 -3.96 -4.95
C GLY A 229 22.05 -5.27 -4.19
N SER A 230 22.74 -6.25 -4.80
CA SER A 230 23.11 -7.52 -4.17
C SER A 230 24.01 -7.37 -2.94
N ARG A 231 24.71 -6.23 -2.82
CA ARG A 231 25.57 -5.86 -1.68
C ARG A 231 24.79 -5.24 -0.51
N SER A 232 23.48 -5.03 -0.67
CA SER A 232 22.56 -4.45 0.32
C SER A 232 21.52 -5.47 0.82
N SER A 233 20.60 -5.07 1.71
CA SER A 233 19.59 -5.95 2.30
C SER A 233 18.86 -6.80 1.26
N LYS A 234 18.63 -8.09 1.58
CA LYS A 234 18.01 -9.07 0.66
C LYS A 234 16.58 -8.70 0.21
N TYR A 235 15.89 -7.80 0.92
CA TYR A 235 14.47 -7.51 0.76
C TYR A 235 14.18 -6.02 0.48
N SER A 236 14.83 -5.45 -0.52
CA SER A 236 14.58 -4.06 -0.95
C SER A 236 13.52 -4.01 -2.07
N SER A 237 12.71 -2.95 -2.09
CA SER A 237 11.67 -2.75 -3.11
C SER A 237 12.27 -2.61 -4.52
N GLU A 238 13.47 -2.05 -4.57
CA GLU A 238 14.26 -1.76 -5.76
C GLU A 238 14.77 -3.05 -6.38
N ARG A 239 15.23 -4.00 -5.55
CA ARG A 239 15.65 -5.33 -6.03
C ARG A 239 14.49 -6.08 -6.68
N TYR A 240 13.30 -6.03 -6.08
CA TYR A 240 12.10 -6.64 -6.65
C TYR A 240 11.75 -6.00 -8.00
N ARG A 241 11.77 -4.67 -8.10
CA ARG A 241 11.52 -3.94 -9.35
C ARG A 241 12.56 -4.27 -10.43
N LEU A 242 13.85 -4.21 -10.11
CA LEU A 242 14.94 -4.55 -11.03
C LEU A 242 14.83 -5.97 -11.58
N THR A 243 14.52 -6.94 -10.71
CA THR A 243 14.36 -8.34 -11.09
C THR A 243 13.23 -8.52 -12.12
N ARG A 244 12.07 -7.88 -11.88
CA ARG A 244 10.94 -7.94 -12.82
C ARG A 244 11.25 -7.24 -14.13
N THR A 245 11.84 -6.04 -14.09
CA THR A 245 12.27 -5.32 -15.29
C THR A 245 13.25 -6.17 -16.12
N ARG A 246 14.16 -6.90 -15.47
CA ARG A 246 15.09 -7.81 -16.15
C ARG A 246 14.35 -8.90 -16.93
N TRP A 247 13.36 -9.55 -16.31
CA TRP A 247 12.57 -10.60 -16.97
C TRP A 247 11.77 -10.06 -18.16
N ASP A 248 11.14 -8.90 -17.99
CA ASP A 248 10.38 -8.23 -19.06
C ASP A 248 11.28 -7.89 -20.27
N LEU A 249 12.48 -7.36 -20.02
CA LEU A 249 13.47 -7.06 -21.06
C LEU A 249 13.97 -8.33 -21.76
N LEU A 250 14.24 -9.41 -21.02
CA LEU A 250 14.62 -10.69 -21.60
C LEU A 250 13.52 -11.24 -22.53
N VAL A 251 12.25 -11.14 -22.15
CA VAL A 251 11.14 -11.54 -23.03
C VAL A 251 11.10 -10.70 -24.30
N ARG A 252 11.26 -9.36 -24.18
CA ARG A 252 11.29 -8.44 -25.34
C ARG A 252 12.43 -8.76 -26.30
N LEU A 253 13.58 -9.20 -25.79
CA LEU A 253 14.75 -9.63 -26.56
C LEU A 253 14.62 -11.03 -27.20
N GLY A 254 13.46 -11.69 -27.08
CA GLY A 254 13.28 -13.07 -27.53
C GLY A 254 13.98 -14.12 -26.66
N ARG A 255 14.54 -13.72 -25.52
CA ARG A 255 15.25 -14.56 -24.54
C ARG A 255 14.31 -15.07 -23.44
N ARG A 256 13.08 -15.44 -23.80
CA ARG A 256 12.03 -15.87 -22.84
C ARG A 256 12.46 -17.06 -22.00
N GLY A 257 13.21 -18.00 -22.56
CA GLY A 257 13.72 -19.15 -21.80
C GLY A 257 14.58 -18.74 -20.61
N GLU A 258 15.40 -17.70 -20.75
CA GLU A 258 16.24 -17.18 -19.65
C GLU A 258 15.40 -16.48 -18.58
N ALA A 259 14.39 -15.71 -19.00
CA ALA A 259 13.44 -15.10 -18.06
C ALA A 259 12.71 -16.19 -17.26
N LEU A 260 12.20 -17.22 -17.94
CA LEU A 260 11.45 -18.30 -17.33
C LEU A 260 12.29 -19.13 -16.35
N GLU A 261 13.53 -19.47 -16.71
CA GLU A 261 14.46 -20.16 -15.80
C GLU A 261 14.78 -19.31 -14.56
N ALA A 262 14.94 -17.99 -14.72
CA ALA A 262 15.18 -17.10 -13.59
C ALA A 262 13.96 -17.00 -12.66
N VAL A 263 12.76 -16.77 -13.20
CA VAL A 263 11.51 -16.73 -12.41
C VAL A 263 11.26 -18.06 -11.73
N TRP A 264 11.50 -19.17 -12.42
CA TRP A 264 11.39 -20.52 -11.86
C TRP A 264 12.37 -20.74 -10.69
N SER A 265 13.60 -20.26 -10.81
CA SER A 265 14.59 -20.34 -9.74
C SER A 265 14.18 -19.52 -8.51
N GLU A 266 13.50 -18.39 -8.67
CA GLU A 266 12.95 -17.62 -7.56
C GLU A 266 11.74 -18.30 -6.93
N TYR A 267 10.80 -18.77 -7.77
CA TYR A 267 9.63 -19.51 -7.30
C TYR A 267 10.01 -20.69 -6.42
N ARG A 268 11.02 -21.48 -6.81
CA ARG A 268 11.50 -22.63 -6.04
C ARG A 268 12.07 -22.30 -4.66
N GLN A 269 12.54 -21.07 -4.45
CA GLN A 269 13.06 -20.66 -3.13
C GLN A 269 11.94 -20.41 -2.12
N SER A 270 10.77 -19.97 -2.60
CA SER A 270 9.60 -19.74 -1.76
C SER A 270 8.30 -19.97 -2.55
N PRO A 271 7.92 -21.24 -2.81
CA PRO A 271 6.71 -21.54 -3.57
C PRO A 271 5.45 -21.04 -2.85
N GLY A 272 4.57 -20.38 -3.60
CA GLY A 272 3.30 -19.83 -3.10
C GLY A 272 2.56 -19.05 -4.18
N TRP A 273 1.37 -18.55 -3.84
CA TRP A 273 0.51 -17.84 -4.80
C TRP A 273 1.16 -16.62 -5.47
N PRO A 274 1.81 -15.68 -4.74
CA PRO A 274 2.43 -14.53 -5.38
C PRO A 274 3.51 -14.91 -6.41
N GLY A 275 4.34 -15.90 -6.09
CA GLY A 275 5.36 -16.40 -7.02
C GLY A 275 4.78 -17.15 -8.22
N TYR A 276 3.67 -17.89 -8.02
CA TYR A 276 2.96 -18.57 -9.10
C TYR A 276 2.38 -17.57 -10.10
N GLN A 277 1.75 -16.49 -9.61
CA GLN A 277 1.23 -15.42 -10.47
C GLN A 277 2.33 -14.78 -11.32
N GLU A 278 3.51 -14.55 -10.75
CA GLU A 278 4.65 -14.04 -11.53
C GLU A 278 5.14 -15.08 -12.54
N LEU A 279 5.31 -16.35 -12.15
CA LEU A 279 5.77 -17.43 -13.03
C LEU A 279 4.92 -17.55 -14.31
N ILE A 280 3.60 -17.64 -14.15
CA ILE A 280 2.68 -17.88 -15.28
C ILE A 280 2.66 -16.71 -16.28
N LYS A 281 3.04 -15.49 -15.89
CA LYS A 281 3.16 -14.34 -16.82
C LYS A 281 4.22 -14.58 -17.90
N TYR A 282 5.30 -15.30 -17.57
CA TYR A 282 6.43 -15.53 -18.47
C TYR A 282 6.34 -16.87 -19.21
N VAL A 283 5.42 -17.75 -18.81
CA VAL A 283 5.19 -19.04 -19.46
C VAL A 283 4.40 -18.84 -20.77
N PRO A 284 4.86 -19.41 -21.91
CA PRO A 284 4.08 -19.45 -23.14
C PRO A 284 2.71 -20.10 -22.93
N GLU A 285 1.67 -19.58 -23.58
CA GLU A 285 0.30 -20.08 -23.40
C GLU A 285 0.17 -21.59 -23.67
N SER A 286 0.88 -22.10 -24.67
CA SER A 286 0.94 -23.52 -25.02
C SER A 286 1.58 -24.43 -23.98
N GLU A 287 2.31 -23.87 -23.01
CA GLU A 287 3.02 -24.64 -21.97
C GLU A 287 2.45 -24.39 -20.57
N ARG A 288 1.42 -23.54 -20.43
CA ARG A 288 0.89 -23.14 -19.12
C ARG A 288 0.41 -24.31 -18.27
N GLU A 289 -0.20 -25.32 -18.88
CA GLU A 289 -0.67 -26.52 -18.17
C GLU A 289 0.51 -27.29 -17.56
N ILE A 290 1.55 -27.55 -18.36
CA ILE A 290 2.78 -28.25 -17.92
C ILE A 290 3.47 -27.47 -16.80
N TRP A 291 3.59 -26.15 -16.93
CA TRP A 291 4.21 -25.31 -15.90
C TRP A 291 3.34 -25.14 -14.66
N HIS A 292 2.02 -25.17 -14.81
CA HIS A 292 1.11 -25.18 -13.68
C HIS A 292 1.32 -26.44 -12.84
N GLU A 293 1.30 -27.63 -13.46
CA GLU A 293 1.57 -28.89 -12.77
C GLU A 293 2.95 -28.87 -12.08
N ARG A 294 3.97 -28.40 -12.80
CA ARG A 294 5.34 -28.28 -12.28
C ARG A 294 5.41 -27.35 -11.07
N ALA A 295 4.68 -26.24 -11.09
CA ALA A 295 4.65 -25.29 -9.99
C ALA A 295 3.92 -25.87 -8.77
N ILE A 296 2.77 -26.51 -8.98
CA ILE A 296 2.02 -27.20 -7.92
C ILE A 296 2.90 -28.28 -7.27
N ASP A 297 3.62 -29.08 -8.07
CA ASP A 297 4.51 -30.12 -7.55
C ASP A 297 5.64 -29.55 -6.68
N ALA A 298 6.29 -28.48 -7.14
CA ALA A 298 7.33 -27.80 -6.36
C ALA A 298 6.79 -27.17 -5.06
N ALA A 299 5.50 -26.82 -5.00
CA ALA A 299 4.87 -26.26 -3.81
C ALA A 299 4.51 -27.31 -2.75
N LYS A 300 4.44 -28.61 -3.06
CA LYS A 300 3.98 -29.65 -2.11
C LYS A 300 4.79 -29.74 -0.81
N GLY A 301 6.02 -29.21 -0.78
CA GLY A 301 6.89 -29.16 0.41
C GLY A 301 6.93 -27.82 1.16
N THR A 302 6.14 -26.82 0.75
CA THR A 302 6.11 -25.50 1.41
C THR A 302 5.24 -25.51 2.67
N GLU A 303 5.23 -24.41 3.41
CA GLU A 303 4.37 -24.27 4.59
C GLU A 303 2.88 -24.41 4.22
N LEU A 304 2.10 -25.01 5.13
CA LEU A 304 0.68 -25.30 4.91
C LEU A 304 -0.12 -24.08 4.44
N ARG A 305 0.18 -22.90 5.01
CA ARG A 305 -0.42 -21.61 4.62
C ARG A 305 -0.23 -21.32 3.13
N SER A 306 1.02 -21.28 2.66
CA SER A 306 1.36 -20.93 1.29
C SER A 306 0.85 -21.97 0.28
N LEU A 307 0.87 -23.25 0.65
CA LEU A 307 0.29 -24.32 -0.17
C LEU A 307 -1.23 -24.16 -0.27
N THR A 308 -1.91 -23.97 0.87
CA THR A 308 -3.38 -23.82 0.91
C THR A 308 -3.84 -22.63 0.07
N GLU A 309 -3.18 -21.48 0.21
CA GLU A 309 -3.49 -20.29 -0.59
C GLU A 309 -3.35 -20.57 -2.09
N LEU A 310 -2.22 -21.17 -2.50
CA LEU A 310 -1.96 -21.51 -3.89
C LEU A 310 -3.07 -22.40 -4.46
N LEU A 311 -3.39 -23.50 -3.79
CA LEU A 311 -4.37 -24.48 -4.26
C LEU A 311 -5.79 -23.91 -4.35
N VAL A 312 -6.16 -23.01 -3.43
CA VAL A 312 -7.45 -22.31 -3.49
C VAL A 312 -7.51 -21.39 -4.71
N GLN A 313 -6.45 -20.65 -4.98
CA GLN A 313 -6.41 -19.67 -6.07
C GLN A 313 -6.30 -20.34 -7.44
N THR A 314 -5.68 -21.53 -7.53
CA THR A 314 -5.59 -22.31 -8.76
C THR A 314 -6.71 -23.34 -8.93
N ASP A 315 -7.69 -23.38 -8.02
CA ASP A 315 -8.83 -24.30 -8.04
C ASP A 315 -8.46 -25.79 -7.98
N GLU A 316 -7.36 -26.13 -7.31
CA GLU A 316 -6.87 -27.49 -7.12
C GLU A 316 -7.59 -28.20 -5.96
N ILE A 317 -8.91 -28.36 -6.10
CA ILE A 317 -9.81 -28.84 -5.02
C ILE A 317 -9.40 -30.23 -4.50
N ALA A 318 -9.06 -31.15 -5.40
CA ALA A 318 -8.67 -32.52 -5.03
C ALA A 318 -7.40 -32.54 -4.19
N LEU A 319 -6.37 -31.79 -4.61
CA LEU A 319 -5.11 -31.70 -3.87
C LEU A 319 -5.27 -30.91 -2.56
N LEU A 320 -6.10 -29.86 -2.56
CA LEU A 320 -6.47 -29.13 -1.34
C LEU A 320 -7.10 -30.09 -0.32
N ALA A 321 -8.01 -30.96 -0.77
CA ALA A 321 -8.63 -31.97 0.09
C ALA A 321 -7.59 -32.93 0.68
N GLU A 322 -6.60 -33.39 -0.10
CA GLU A 322 -5.50 -34.23 0.39
C GLU A 322 -4.65 -33.53 1.44
N VAL A 323 -4.27 -32.27 1.19
CA VAL A 323 -3.47 -31.46 2.13
C VAL A 323 -4.20 -31.27 3.46
N ILE A 324 -5.48 -30.91 3.44
CA ILE A 324 -6.27 -30.72 4.65
C ILE A 324 -6.52 -32.06 5.37
N ARG A 325 -6.71 -33.15 4.63
CA ARG A 325 -6.85 -34.49 5.22
C ARG A 325 -5.59 -34.93 5.96
N GLY A 326 -4.40 -34.60 5.43
CA GLY A 326 -3.12 -34.93 6.04
C GLY A 326 -2.73 -34.04 7.23
N ALA A 327 -3.28 -32.83 7.34
CA ALA A 327 -3.02 -31.92 8.46
C ALA A 327 -3.75 -32.35 9.74
N THR A 328 -3.13 -32.16 10.91
CA THR A 328 -3.78 -32.36 12.21
C THR A 328 -4.65 -31.17 12.59
N ASP A 329 -5.65 -31.38 13.45
CA ASP A 329 -6.56 -30.31 13.85
C ASP A 329 -5.84 -29.16 14.60
N ASP A 330 -4.79 -29.46 15.37
CA ASP A 330 -3.95 -28.44 16.02
C ASP A 330 -3.21 -27.56 14.99
N VAL A 331 -2.62 -28.18 13.96
CA VAL A 331 -1.94 -27.45 12.88
C VAL A 331 -2.92 -26.55 12.11
N LEU A 332 -4.15 -27.01 11.90
CA LEU A 332 -5.21 -26.22 11.26
C LEU A 332 -5.65 -25.05 12.15
N ALA A 333 -5.74 -25.24 13.47
CA ALA A 333 -6.13 -24.18 14.42
C ALA A 333 -5.07 -23.08 14.56
N ASP A 334 -3.81 -23.41 14.31
CA ASP A 334 -2.70 -22.46 14.30
C ASP A 334 -2.67 -21.56 13.05
N GLN A 335 -3.41 -21.90 11.98
CA GLN A 335 -3.50 -21.09 10.77
C GLN A 335 -4.42 -19.86 10.96
N SER A 336 -4.14 -18.81 10.17
CA SER A 336 -5.01 -17.63 10.11
C SER A 336 -6.28 -17.92 9.32
N HIS A 337 -7.41 -17.34 9.76
CA HIS A 337 -8.70 -17.42 9.06
C HIS A 337 -8.61 -16.93 7.61
N TYR A 338 -7.74 -15.95 7.33
CA TYR A 338 -7.50 -15.41 5.98
C TYR A 338 -7.22 -16.50 4.93
N TYR A 339 -6.56 -17.60 5.33
CA TYR A 339 -6.21 -18.70 4.41
C TYR A 339 -7.17 -19.89 4.55
N THR A 340 -7.69 -20.16 5.75
CA THR A 340 -8.53 -21.34 5.99
C THR A 340 -9.99 -21.13 5.62
N GLU A 341 -10.51 -19.90 5.62
CA GLU A 341 -11.91 -19.64 5.24
C GLU A 341 -12.15 -19.87 3.74
N PRO A 342 -11.34 -19.30 2.82
CA PRO A 342 -11.46 -19.60 1.39
C PRO A 342 -11.35 -21.10 1.09
N ALA A 343 -10.43 -21.80 1.77
CA ALA A 343 -10.28 -23.25 1.65
C ALA A 343 -11.52 -24.00 2.13
N ALA A 344 -12.09 -23.63 3.27
CA ALA A 344 -13.29 -24.27 3.80
C ALA A 344 -14.50 -24.05 2.89
N GLN A 345 -14.64 -22.86 2.30
CA GLN A 345 -15.69 -22.54 1.33
C GLN A 345 -15.57 -23.37 0.05
N LYS A 346 -14.36 -23.49 -0.51
CA LYS A 346 -14.10 -24.33 -1.70
C LYS A 346 -14.42 -25.81 -1.46
N LEU A 347 -14.07 -26.33 -0.28
CA LEU A 347 -14.31 -27.74 0.08
C LEU A 347 -15.76 -28.04 0.47
N GLN A 348 -16.57 -27.04 0.82
CA GLN A 348 -17.90 -27.24 1.38
C GLN A 348 -18.88 -27.96 0.44
N GLY A 349 -18.66 -27.90 -0.88
CA GLY A 349 -19.45 -28.63 -1.87
C GLY A 349 -19.16 -30.13 -1.81
N ASP A 350 -17.95 -30.51 -2.19
CA ASP A 350 -17.57 -31.89 -2.49
C ASP A 350 -16.91 -32.63 -1.33
N HIS A 351 -16.34 -31.88 -0.37
CA HIS A 351 -15.65 -32.40 0.82
C HIS A 351 -16.16 -31.73 2.12
N PRO A 352 -17.47 -31.85 2.43
CA PRO A 352 -18.06 -31.20 3.59
C PRO A 352 -17.43 -31.67 4.92
N ASP A 353 -16.89 -32.88 4.99
CA ASP A 353 -16.14 -33.36 6.15
C ASP A 353 -14.87 -32.54 6.43
N LEU A 354 -14.11 -32.20 5.39
CA LEU A 354 -12.87 -31.41 5.52
C LEU A 354 -13.17 -29.92 5.76
N ALA A 355 -14.21 -29.39 5.11
CA ALA A 355 -14.69 -28.04 5.39
C ALA A 355 -15.11 -27.89 6.87
N ALA A 356 -15.79 -28.90 7.43
CA ALA A 356 -16.18 -28.90 8.84
C ALA A 356 -14.97 -28.79 9.79
N ARG A 357 -13.89 -29.51 9.48
CA ARG A 357 -12.64 -29.46 10.28
C ARG A 357 -12.02 -28.07 10.27
N LEU A 358 -11.97 -27.41 9.11
CA LEU A 358 -11.46 -26.04 9.00
C LEU A 358 -12.31 -25.03 9.78
N TRP A 359 -13.65 -25.13 9.67
CA TRP A 359 -14.56 -24.28 10.43
C TRP A 359 -14.41 -24.50 11.94
N CYS A 360 -14.28 -25.75 12.40
CA CYS A 360 -13.97 -26.06 13.80
C CYS A 360 -12.64 -25.43 14.25
N ALA A 361 -11.58 -25.58 13.46
CA ALA A 361 -10.26 -25.04 13.77
C ALA A 361 -10.29 -23.51 13.95
N GLN A 362 -11.00 -22.80 13.08
CA GLN A 362 -11.17 -21.35 13.21
C GLN A 362 -11.97 -20.94 14.45
N GLY A 363 -13.07 -21.65 14.74
CA GLY A 363 -13.87 -21.43 15.95
C GLY A 363 -13.05 -21.64 17.21
N LEU A 364 -12.30 -22.75 17.28
CA LEU A 364 -11.43 -23.09 18.40
C LEU A 364 -10.31 -22.06 18.59
N ARG A 365 -9.68 -21.57 17.52
CA ARG A 365 -8.65 -20.53 17.59
C ARG A 365 -9.15 -19.28 18.34
N ILE A 366 -10.35 -18.81 18.01
CA ILE A 366 -10.95 -17.63 18.66
C ILE A 366 -11.26 -17.91 20.13
N VAL A 367 -11.89 -19.05 20.41
CA VAL A 367 -12.31 -19.40 21.78
C VAL A 367 -11.09 -19.64 22.67
N ASN A 368 -10.06 -20.32 22.19
CA ASN A 368 -8.78 -20.55 22.87
C ASN A 368 -8.08 -19.23 23.21
N ALA A 369 -8.04 -18.27 22.26
CA ALA A 369 -7.45 -16.95 22.49
C ALA A 369 -8.21 -16.08 23.51
N GLY A 370 -9.45 -16.45 23.88
CA GLY A 370 -10.23 -15.74 24.89
C GLY A 370 -10.69 -14.34 24.50
N LYS A 371 -10.68 -14.02 23.20
CA LYS A 371 -11.09 -12.71 22.68
C LYS A 371 -12.62 -12.63 22.59
N SER A 372 -13.25 -12.19 23.67
CA SER A 372 -14.72 -12.16 23.80
C SER A 372 -15.44 -11.34 22.72
N SER A 373 -14.80 -10.29 22.18
CA SER A 373 -15.33 -9.48 21.08
C SER A 373 -15.53 -10.25 19.77
N TYR A 374 -14.91 -11.42 19.62
CA TYR A 374 -14.98 -12.26 18.41
C TYR A 374 -15.83 -13.52 18.58
N TYR A 375 -16.53 -13.70 19.70
CA TYR A 375 -17.33 -14.90 19.93
C TYR A 375 -18.48 -15.08 18.94
N SER A 376 -19.03 -14.01 18.36
CA SER A 376 -20.01 -14.12 17.27
C SER A 376 -19.42 -14.86 16.07
N ALA A 377 -18.23 -14.48 15.60
CA ALA A 377 -17.54 -15.16 14.50
C ALA A 377 -17.19 -16.62 14.84
N ALA A 378 -16.79 -16.90 16.09
CA ALA A 378 -16.57 -18.27 16.52
C ALA A 378 -17.84 -19.14 16.43
N LEU A 379 -18.97 -18.57 16.84
CA LEU A 379 -20.27 -19.24 16.77
C LEU A 379 -20.71 -19.51 15.32
N GLU A 380 -20.55 -18.53 14.42
CA GLU A 380 -20.81 -18.72 12.98
C GLU A 380 -19.96 -19.86 12.40
N ASN A 381 -18.69 -19.94 12.78
CA ASN A 381 -17.81 -21.03 12.37
C ASN A 381 -18.29 -22.39 12.89
N PHE A 382 -18.70 -22.50 14.16
CA PHE A 382 -19.25 -23.75 14.70
C PHE A 382 -20.60 -24.13 14.06
N GLU A 383 -21.42 -23.16 13.67
CA GLU A 383 -22.66 -23.41 12.94
C GLU A 383 -22.36 -23.98 11.55
N ARG A 384 -21.45 -23.35 10.79
CA ARG A 384 -20.98 -23.87 9.50
C ARG A 384 -20.39 -25.28 9.63
N ALA A 385 -19.61 -25.53 10.70
CA ALA A 385 -19.03 -26.84 10.96
C ALA A 385 -20.11 -27.91 11.21
N ARG A 386 -21.12 -27.62 12.04
CA ARG A 386 -22.26 -28.52 12.28
C ARG A 386 -22.97 -28.88 10.98
N ASP A 387 -23.28 -27.89 10.16
CA ASP A 387 -24.00 -28.08 8.91
C ASP A 387 -23.19 -28.94 7.94
N CYS A 388 -21.87 -28.71 7.88
CA CYS A 388 -20.95 -29.50 7.08
C CYS A 388 -20.84 -30.95 7.58
N PHE A 389 -20.69 -31.19 8.88
CA PHE A 389 -20.70 -32.56 9.44
C PHE A 389 -22.03 -33.27 9.19
N THR A 390 -23.15 -32.55 9.29
CA THR A 390 -24.49 -33.09 9.02
C THR A 390 -24.60 -33.54 7.56
N ARG A 391 -24.18 -32.68 6.63
CA ARG A 391 -24.15 -33.01 5.19
C ARG A 391 -23.23 -34.19 4.87
N ALA A 392 -22.11 -34.32 5.60
CA ALA A 392 -21.19 -35.44 5.46
C ALA A 392 -21.67 -36.74 6.14
N GLY A 393 -22.78 -36.73 6.89
CA GLY A 393 -23.23 -37.88 7.68
C GLY A 393 -22.35 -38.19 8.90
N LEU A 394 -21.52 -37.25 9.35
CA LEU A 394 -20.51 -37.43 10.41
C LEU A 394 -20.98 -36.90 11.77
N ALA A 395 -22.17 -37.31 12.20
CA ALA A 395 -22.77 -36.86 13.47
C ALA A 395 -21.92 -37.20 14.71
N GLU A 396 -21.18 -38.31 14.68
CA GLU A 396 -20.25 -38.69 15.76
C GLU A 396 -19.05 -37.74 15.87
N SER A 397 -18.53 -37.26 14.74
CA SER A 397 -17.43 -36.29 14.72
C SER A 397 -17.89 -34.95 15.29
N TRP A 398 -19.11 -34.51 14.94
CA TRP A 398 -19.70 -33.31 15.56
C TRP A 398 -19.88 -33.47 17.07
N ARG A 399 -20.37 -34.62 17.55
CA ARG A 399 -20.51 -34.88 18.99
C ARG A 399 -19.18 -34.78 19.75
N ARG A 400 -18.10 -35.32 19.18
CA ARG A 400 -16.75 -35.18 19.75
C ARG A 400 -16.29 -33.74 19.88
N VAL A 401 -16.54 -32.90 18.86
CA VAL A 401 -16.25 -31.46 18.92
C VAL A 401 -17.04 -30.79 20.05
N VAL A 402 -18.32 -31.11 20.17
CA VAL A 402 -19.19 -30.57 21.23
C VAL A 402 -18.69 -30.94 22.62
N GLU A 403 -18.30 -32.19 22.83
CA GLU A 403 -17.73 -32.66 24.09
C GLU A 403 -16.42 -31.96 24.44
N ASP A 404 -15.51 -31.79 23.47
CA ASP A 404 -14.25 -31.07 23.67
C ASP A 404 -14.49 -29.61 24.07
N VAL A 405 -15.34 -28.89 23.32
CA VAL A 405 -15.69 -27.49 23.60
C VAL A 405 -16.33 -27.34 24.98
N ARG A 406 -17.29 -28.22 25.34
CA ARG A 406 -17.90 -28.21 26.68
C ARG A 406 -16.87 -28.44 27.78
N SER A 407 -15.95 -29.39 27.59
CA SER A 407 -14.95 -29.72 28.61
C SER A 407 -13.96 -28.57 28.86
N ARG A 408 -13.46 -27.94 27.78
CA ARG A 408 -12.41 -26.93 27.82
C ARG A 408 -12.92 -25.51 28.05
N HIS A 409 -14.15 -25.21 27.63
CA HIS A 409 -14.65 -23.84 27.54
C HIS A 409 -15.90 -23.54 28.37
N ARG A 410 -16.35 -24.48 29.23
CA ARG A 410 -17.53 -24.29 30.12
C ARG A 410 -17.58 -22.98 30.91
N ARG A 411 -16.43 -22.37 31.23
CA ARG A 411 -16.35 -21.13 32.01
C ARG A 411 -16.57 -19.86 31.17
N LYS A 412 -16.65 -19.96 29.84
CA LYS A 412 -16.82 -18.81 28.92
C LYS A 412 -18.31 -18.48 28.76
N SER A 413 -18.87 -17.83 29.78
CA SER A 413 -20.31 -17.49 29.87
C SER A 413 -20.85 -16.67 28.69
N GLY A 414 -20.02 -15.84 28.05
CA GLY A 414 -20.40 -15.07 26.86
C GLY A 414 -20.43 -15.86 25.54
N PHE A 415 -19.90 -17.09 25.53
CA PHE A 415 -19.84 -17.96 24.33
C PHE A 415 -20.79 -19.15 24.43
N MET A 416 -20.75 -19.85 25.58
CA MET A 416 -21.45 -21.12 25.76
C MET A 416 -22.96 -21.10 25.45
N PRO A 417 -23.75 -20.06 25.83
CA PRO A 417 -25.18 -20.04 25.50
C PRO A 417 -25.47 -20.11 24.00
N GLY A 418 -24.72 -19.37 23.18
CA GLY A 418 -24.86 -19.42 21.73
C GLY A 418 -24.41 -20.76 21.17
N PHE A 419 -23.33 -21.33 21.71
CA PHE A 419 -22.83 -22.63 21.28
C PHE A 419 -23.85 -23.75 21.54
N GLU A 420 -24.48 -23.76 22.71
CA GLU A 420 -25.53 -24.74 23.04
C GLU A 420 -26.78 -24.60 22.15
N GLN A 421 -27.11 -23.38 21.70
CA GLN A 421 -28.17 -23.19 20.71
C GLN A 421 -27.82 -23.85 19.36
N ILE A 422 -26.58 -23.71 18.89
CA ILE A 422 -26.10 -24.39 17.68
C ILE A 422 -26.19 -25.92 17.85
N VAL A 423 -25.78 -26.44 19.01
CA VAL A 423 -25.83 -27.88 19.33
C VAL A 423 -27.27 -28.41 19.32
N ALA A 424 -28.22 -27.61 19.81
CA ALA A 424 -29.65 -27.94 19.78
C ALA A 424 -30.29 -27.85 18.37
N GLY A 425 -29.53 -27.46 17.35
CA GLY A 425 -30.01 -27.33 15.97
C GLY A 425 -30.59 -25.95 15.64
N SER A 426 -30.53 -24.99 16.55
CA SER A 426 -30.93 -23.60 16.27
C SER A 426 -29.86 -22.91 15.42
N SER A 427 -30.30 -22.06 14.49
CA SER A 427 -29.42 -21.16 13.75
C SER A 427 -29.25 -19.85 14.52
N LEU A 428 -28.03 -19.33 14.61
CA LEU A 428 -27.75 -18.01 15.21
C LEU A 428 -27.85 -16.88 14.18
N ARG A 429 -28.17 -17.21 12.93
CA ARG A 429 -28.28 -16.24 11.84
C ARG A 429 -29.31 -15.18 12.24
N THR A 430 -28.83 -13.95 12.45
CA THR A 430 -29.74 -12.83 12.61
C THR A 430 -30.51 -12.72 11.29
N PRO A 431 -31.85 -12.79 11.30
CA PRO A 431 -32.61 -12.74 10.06
C PRO A 431 -32.24 -11.47 9.29
N SER A 432 -31.97 -11.64 7.99
CA SER A 432 -31.67 -10.53 7.09
C SER A 432 -32.75 -9.46 7.22
N PHE A 433 -32.44 -8.21 6.83
CA PHE A 433 -33.43 -7.14 6.80
C PHE A 433 -34.73 -7.57 6.08
N LEU A 434 -34.59 -8.32 4.98
CA LEU A 434 -35.71 -8.89 4.22
C LEU A 434 -36.49 -9.97 4.97
N GLU A 435 -35.84 -10.83 5.75
CA GLU A 435 -36.52 -11.83 6.58
C GLU A 435 -37.22 -11.20 7.78
N ARG A 436 -36.61 -10.17 8.40
CA ARG A 436 -37.26 -9.36 9.45
C ARG A 436 -38.46 -8.60 8.91
N ALA A 437 -38.35 -7.99 7.74
CA ALA A 437 -39.45 -7.31 7.06
C ALA A 437 -40.59 -8.28 6.70
N LYS A 438 -40.26 -9.49 6.21
CA LYS A 438 -41.26 -10.53 5.90
C LYS A 438 -41.96 -11.06 7.15
N ALA A 439 -41.24 -11.30 8.25
CA ALA A 439 -41.81 -11.74 9.52
C ALA A 439 -42.73 -10.66 10.13
N GLN A 440 -42.33 -9.39 10.06
CA GLN A 440 -43.14 -8.25 10.50
C GLN A 440 -44.37 -8.01 9.62
N TRP A 441 -44.29 -8.34 8.32
CA TRP A 441 -45.45 -8.29 7.42
C TRP A 441 -46.44 -9.43 7.68
N ARG A 442 -45.93 -10.65 7.93
CA ARG A 442 -46.75 -11.83 8.26
C ARG A 442 -47.47 -11.70 9.60
N SER A 443 -46.87 -11.06 10.60
CA SER A 443 -47.52 -10.78 11.89
C SER A 443 -48.57 -9.66 11.86
N ARG A 444 -48.76 -9.01 10.71
CA ARG A 444 -49.75 -7.93 10.48
C ARG A 444 -50.96 -8.38 9.66
N GLN A 445 -50.99 -9.63 9.18
CA GLN A 445 -52.20 -10.19 8.58
C GLN A 445 -52.99 -10.94 9.65
N PRO A 446 -54.28 -10.61 9.89
CA PRO A 446 -55.14 -11.49 10.67
C PRO A 446 -55.25 -12.84 9.96
N GLU A 447 -55.27 -13.92 10.74
CA GLU A 447 -55.70 -15.22 10.24
C GLU A 447 -57.13 -15.08 9.69
N ASP A 448 -57.34 -15.47 8.43
CA ASP A 448 -58.67 -15.76 7.89
C ASP A 448 -59.19 -17.11 8.44
#